data_AF-A0A815Y573-F1
#
_entry.id   AF-A0A815Y573-F1
#
_cell.length_a   1.000
_cell.length_b   1.000
_cell.length_c   1.000
_cell.angle_alpha   90.00
_cell.angle_beta   90.00
_cell.angle_gamma   90.00
#
_symmetry.space_group_name_H-M   'P 1'
#
loop_
_entity.id
_entity.type
_entity.pdbx_description
1 polymer ?
#
loop_
_entity_poly.entity_id
_entity_poly.type
_entity_poly.pdbx_seq_one_letter_code
_entity_poly.pdbx_strand_id
1 'polypeptide(L)'
;MEKVQHIRIHDTCGVNNLHGMPGLMAGVAGIVIVFIGNRSGFLDHLTDVCLSGGKQRTANIQAAYQAAALGLTLCVAIIGGLITGAVLRLPMFAKQYENFEDEPLWHLPEINEPNSTAGSVNANLDRRFSIIPVANMNKNLQRRFSVFPQ
;
A
#
# COMPACT_ATOMS: atom_id res chain seq x y z
N MET A 1 17.94 5.41 9.06
CA MET A 1 16.83 4.44 8.96
C MET A 1 17.36 3.15 8.34
N GLU A 2 18.36 2.55 8.98
CA GLU A 2 19.30 1.59 8.36
C GLU A 2 18.85 0.12 8.47
N LYS A 3 17.61 -0.16 8.92
CA LYS A 3 17.24 -1.53 9.36
C LYS A 3 16.11 -2.22 8.56
N VAL A 4 15.51 -1.60 7.55
CA VAL A 4 14.31 -2.17 6.89
C VAL A 4 14.57 -2.76 5.48
N GLN A 5 15.78 -2.66 4.93
CA GLN A 5 16.09 -3.19 3.58
C GLN A 5 16.46 -4.68 3.50
N HIS A 6 16.29 -5.44 4.59
CA HIS A 6 16.73 -6.83 4.62
C HIS A 6 15.91 -7.77 3.71
N ILE A 7 14.73 -7.33 3.26
CA ILE A 7 13.84 -8.11 2.41
C ILE A 7 13.60 -7.30 1.14
N ARG A 8 14.04 -7.83 -0.01
CA ARG A 8 13.95 -7.20 -1.35
C ARG A 8 12.52 -7.23 -1.92
N ILE A 9 11.55 -6.75 -1.15
CA ILE A 9 10.14 -6.63 -1.56
C ILE A 9 9.86 -5.14 -1.77
N HIS A 10 9.55 -4.76 -3.01
CA HIS A 10 9.12 -3.41 -3.34
C HIS A 10 7.61 -3.29 -3.19
N ASP A 11 7.17 -2.41 -2.29
CA ASP A 11 5.75 -2.07 -2.10
C ASP A 11 5.52 -0.62 -2.52
N THR A 12 5.17 -0.42 -3.79
CA THR A 12 5.03 0.90 -4.43
C THR A 12 4.07 1.83 -3.70
N CYS A 13 2.93 1.29 -3.23
CA CYS A 13 1.87 2.09 -2.61
C CYS A 13 1.80 1.90 -1.08
N GLY A 14 2.71 1.13 -0.48
CA GLY A 14 2.66 0.81 0.94
C GLY A 14 1.41 0.00 1.33
N VAL A 15 0.90 -0.85 0.43
CA VAL A 15 -0.33 -1.63 0.64
C VAL A 15 -0.20 -2.54 1.85
N ASN A 16 0.99 -3.05 2.15
CA ASN A 16 1.21 -3.87 3.34
C ASN A 16 0.99 -3.07 4.63
N ASN A 17 1.38 -1.79 4.66
CA ASN A 17 1.18 -0.94 5.84
C ASN A 17 -0.27 -0.41 5.94
N LEU A 18 -0.92 -0.12 4.81
CA LEU A 18 -2.28 0.44 4.81
C LEU A 18 -3.37 -0.63 4.95
N HIS A 19 -3.18 -1.80 4.34
CA HIS A 19 -4.19 -2.87 4.30
C HIS A 19 -3.75 -4.11 5.06
N GLY A 20 -2.52 -4.58 4.83
CA GLY A 20 -2.01 -5.82 5.40
C GLY A 20 -1.95 -5.82 6.93
N MET A 21 -1.15 -4.93 7.51
CA MET A 21 -0.95 -4.83 8.96
C MET A 21 -2.23 -4.43 9.71
N PRO A 22 -2.99 -3.40 9.28
CA PRO A 22 -4.26 -3.06 9.93
C PRO A 22 -5.29 -4.19 9.85
N GLY A 23 -5.38 -4.89 8.72
CA GLY A 23 -6.25 -6.06 8.56
C GLY A 23 -5.87 -7.22 9.46
N LEU A 24 -4.57 -7.53 9.58
CA LEU A 24 -4.06 -8.55 10.49
C LEU A 24 -4.35 -8.21 11.95
N MET A 25 -4.12 -6.96 12.35
CA MET A 25 -4.41 -6.47 13.69
C MET A 25 -5.91 -6.56 14.02
N ALA A 26 -6.78 -6.16 13.08
CA ALA A 26 -8.22 -6.28 13.24
C ALA A 26 -8.66 -7.75 13.38
N GLY A 27 -8.08 -8.66 12.59
CA GLY A 27 -8.34 -10.10 12.70
C GLY A 27 -7.96 -10.67 14.06
N VAL A 28 -6.77 -10.34 14.58
CA VAL A 28 -6.32 -10.76 15.92
C VAL A 28 -7.21 -10.15 17.01
N ALA A 29 -7.56 -8.87 16.92
CA ALA A 29 -8.45 -8.22 17.86
C ALA A 29 -9.84 -8.90 17.89
N GLY A 30 -10.37 -9.30 16.72
CA GLY A 30 -11.62 -10.06 16.62
C GLY A 30 -11.57 -11.38 17.38
N ILE A 31 -10.47 -12.14 17.24
CA ILE A 31 -10.26 -13.41 17.95
C ILE A 31 -10.29 -13.17 19.48
N VAL A 32 -9.59 -12.14 19.94
CA VAL A 32 -9.53 -11.78 21.38
C VAL A 32 -10.91 -11.37 21.91
N ILE A 33 -11.64 -10.54 21.16
CA ILE A 33 -12.98 -10.08 21.54
C ILE A 33 -13.95 -11.26 21.68
N VAL A 34 -13.92 -12.21 20.73
CA VAL A 34 -14.76 -13.41 20.80
C VAL A 34 -14.36 -14.34 21.93
N PHE A 35 -13.06 -14.46 22.23
CA PHE A 35 -12.57 -15.31 23.30
C PHE A 35 -12.96 -14.81 24.70
N ILE A 36 -12.85 -13.49 24.94
CA ILE A 36 -13.14 -12.87 26.24
C ILE A 36 -14.64 -12.54 26.41
N GLY A 37 -15.37 -12.42 25.31
CA GLY A 37 -16.74 -11.97 25.27
C GLY A 37 -17.71 -12.83 26.10
N ASN A 38 -18.12 -12.33 27.27
CA ASN A 38 -19.29 -12.85 27.98
C ASN A 38 -20.56 -12.53 27.17
N ARG A 39 -21.46 -13.51 27.02
CA ARG A 39 -22.79 -13.36 26.40
C ARG A 39 -23.69 -12.44 27.23
N SER A 40 -23.37 -11.15 27.25
CA SER A 40 -24.27 -10.07 27.64
C SER A 40 -25.10 -9.71 26.40
N GLY A 41 -26.33 -9.23 26.57
CA GLY A 41 -27.28 -9.04 25.46
C GLY A 41 -26.76 -8.22 24.25
N PHE A 42 -25.75 -7.37 24.46
CA PHE A 42 -25.03 -6.67 23.38
C PHE A 42 -24.20 -7.61 22.49
N LEU A 43 -23.49 -8.58 23.09
CA LEU A 43 -22.74 -9.60 22.36
C LEU A 43 -23.67 -10.60 21.66
N ASP A 44 -24.80 -10.96 22.28
CA ASP A 44 -25.80 -11.82 21.64
C ASP A 44 -26.34 -11.17 20.36
N HIS A 45 -26.62 -9.87 20.37
CA HIS A 45 -27.11 -9.16 19.18
C HIS A 45 -26.04 -9.00 18.08
N LEU A 46 -24.78 -8.78 18.45
CA LEU A 46 -23.66 -8.76 17.50
C LEU A 46 -23.41 -10.15 16.90
N THR A 47 -23.50 -11.21 17.70
CA THR A 47 -23.35 -12.57 17.18
C THR A 47 -24.52 -13.00 16.30
N ASP A 48 -25.75 -12.56 16.58
CA ASP A 48 -26.92 -12.94 15.78
C ASP A 48 -26.95 -12.23 14.41
N VAL A 49 -26.67 -10.92 14.39
CA VAL A 49 -26.75 -10.10 13.18
C VAL A 49 -25.48 -10.15 12.34
N CYS A 50 -24.29 -10.15 12.96
CA CYS A 50 -23.02 -10.11 12.22
C CYS A 50 -22.33 -11.48 12.11
N LEU A 51 -22.62 -12.43 13.00
CA LEU A 51 -21.93 -13.74 13.07
C LEU A 51 -22.92 -14.90 13.11
N SER A 52 -24.05 -14.79 12.39
CA SER A 52 -25.22 -15.69 12.41
C SER A 52 -24.90 -17.20 12.36
N GLY A 53 -23.69 -17.60 11.94
CA GLY A 53 -23.16 -18.95 12.06
C GLY A 53 -22.75 -19.42 13.48
N GLY A 54 -22.92 -18.63 14.55
CA GLY A 54 -22.37 -18.90 15.88
C GLY A 54 -23.33 -19.36 16.98
N LYS A 55 -24.66 -19.38 16.77
CA LYS A 55 -25.67 -19.51 17.85
C LYS A 55 -25.43 -20.66 18.85
N GLN A 56 -24.92 -21.81 18.39
CA GLN A 56 -24.67 -22.99 19.22
C GLN A 56 -23.21 -23.18 19.68
N ARG A 57 -22.27 -22.29 19.31
CA ARG A 57 -20.82 -22.49 19.53
C ARG A 57 -20.35 -21.84 20.83
N THR A 58 -19.40 -22.47 21.51
CA THR A 58 -18.72 -21.87 22.66
C THR A 58 -17.76 -20.77 22.17
N ALA A 59 -17.44 -19.80 23.04
CA ALA A 59 -16.49 -18.73 22.74
C ALA A 59 -15.15 -19.27 22.19
N ASN A 60 -14.65 -20.34 22.81
CA ASN A 60 -13.41 -21.01 22.39
C ASN A 60 -13.48 -21.56 20.97
N ILE A 61 -14.60 -22.22 20.61
CA ILE A 61 -14.79 -22.78 19.26
C ILE A 61 -14.92 -21.64 18.23
N GLN A 62 -15.65 -20.57 18.55
CA GLN A 62 -15.80 -19.42 17.66
C GLN A 62 -14.47 -18.68 17.44
N ALA A 63 -13.67 -18.50 18.48
CA ALA A 63 -12.33 -17.93 18.38
C ALA A 63 -11.41 -18.82 17.52
N ALA A 64 -11.48 -20.15 17.67
CA ALA A 64 -10.74 -21.08 16.83
C ALA A 64 -11.13 -20.99 15.35
N TYR A 65 -12.43 -20.82 15.04
CA TYR A 65 -12.87 -20.59 13.65
C TYR A 65 -12.34 -19.27 13.08
N GLN A 66 -12.30 -18.18 13.87
CA GLN A 66 -11.72 -16.92 13.41
C GLN A 66 -10.21 -17.03 13.18
N ALA A 67 -9.48 -17.73 14.05
CA ALA A 67 -8.06 -18.00 13.87
C ALA A 67 -7.80 -18.86 12.61
N ALA A 68 -8.61 -19.91 12.40
CA ALA A 68 -8.53 -20.74 11.21
C ALA A 68 -8.84 -19.96 9.93
N ALA A 69 -9.84 -19.08 9.95
CA ALA A 69 -10.17 -18.20 8.82
C ALA A 69 -9.00 -17.25 8.50
N LEU A 70 -8.42 -16.59 9.51
CA LEU A 70 -7.27 -15.71 9.33
C LEU A 70 -6.07 -16.45 8.71
N GLY A 71 -5.75 -17.63 9.24
CA GLY A 71 -4.68 -18.48 8.70
C GLY A 71 -4.95 -18.91 7.26
N LEU A 72 -6.18 -19.34 6.95
CA LEU A 72 -6.57 -19.72 5.60
C LEU A 72 -6.44 -18.55 4.62
N THR A 73 -6.90 -17.35 5.00
CA THR A 73 -6.77 -16.15 4.18
C THR A 73 -5.31 -15.82 3.87
N LEU A 74 -4.41 -15.91 4.85
CA LEU A 74 -2.98 -15.70 4.63
C LEU A 74 -2.38 -16.76 3.70
N CYS A 75 -2.73 -18.03 3.87
CA CYS A 75 -2.28 -19.11 3.00
C CYS A 75 -2.72 -18.89 1.54
N VAL A 76 -3.99 -18.57 1.32
CA VAL A 76 -4.54 -18.30 -0.02
C VAL A 76 -3.87 -17.06 -0.63
N ALA A 77 -3.66 -15.99 0.14
CA ALA A 77 -3.00 -14.78 -0.35
C ALA A 77 -1.54 -15.03 -0.76
N ILE A 78 -0.78 -15.78 0.04
CA ILE A 78 0.63 -16.10 -0.26
C ILE A 78 0.73 -17.02 -1.47
N ILE A 79 0.00 -18.14 -1.46
CA ILE A 79 0.06 -19.12 -2.56
C ILE A 79 -0.46 -18.50 -3.85
N GLY A 80 -1.60 -17.81 -3.80
CA GLY A 80 -2.16 -17.11 -4.94
C GLY A 80 -1.21 -16.04 -5.48
N GLY A 81 -0.64 -15.19 -4.61
CA GLY A 81 0.32 -14.17 -5.00
C GLY A 81 1.59 -14.74 -5.63
N LEU A 82 2.12 -15.85 -5.10
CA LEU A 82 3.28 -16.54 -5.68
C LEU A 82 2.97 -17.13 -7.06
N ILE A 83 1.82 -17.78 -7.21
CA ILE A 83 1.37 -18.33 -8.51
C ILE A 83 1.19 -17.21 -9.52
N THR A 84 0.43 -16.16 -9.18
CA THR A 84 0.21 -15.00 -10.05
C THR A 84 1.54 -14.32 -10.40
N GLY A 85 2.43 -14.13 -9.43
CA GLY A 85 3.75 -13.58 -9.66
C GLY A 85 4.62 -14.44 -10.58
N ALA A 86 4.53 -15.77 -10.49
CA ALA A 86 5.22 -16.67 -11.41
C ALA A 86 4.64 -16.61 -12.82
N VAL A 87 3.31 -16.56 -12.97
CA VAL A 87 2.63 -16.43 -14.27
C VAL A 87 3.01 -15.12 -14.95
N LEU A 88 3.03 -13.99 -14.22
CA LEU A 88 3.42 -12.68 -14.75
C LEU A 88 4.91 -12.60 -15.16
N ARG A 89 5.75 -13.56 -14.75
CA ARG A 89 7.15 -13.64 -15.20
C ARG A 89 7.34 -14.31 -16.56
N LEU A 90 6.29 -14.94 -17.12
CA LEU A 90 6.34 -15.58 -18.43
C LEU A 90 6.58 -14.55 -19.55
N PRO A 91 7.31 -14.92 -20.62
CA PRO A 91 7.71 -14.00 -21.69
C PRO A 91 6.54 -13.49 -22.56
N MET A 92 5.34 -14.07 -22.40
CA MET A 92 4.13 -13.63 -23.08
C MET A 92 3.54 -12.32 -22.51
N PHE A 93 3.91 -11.94 -21.29
CA PHE A 93 3.47 -10.70 -20.67
C PHE A 93 4.54 -9.61 -20.84
N ALA A 94 4.10 -8.38 -21.11
CA ALA A 94 5.00 -7.24 -21.29
C ALA A 94 5.78 -6.97 -19.99
N LYS A 95 7.11 -6.87 -20.10
CA LYS A 95 7.97 -6.39 -19.03
C LYS A 95 8.28 -4.92 -19.28
N GLN A 96 7.78 -4.04 -18.43
CA GLN A 96 8.24 -2.65 -18.42
C GLN A 96 9.59 -2.59 -17.71
N TYR A 97 10.57 -1.97 -18.35
CA TYR A 97 11.94 -1.84 -17.84
C TYR A 97 12.16 -0.52 -17.08
N GLU A 98 11.32 0.48 -17.36
CA GLU A 98 11.33 1.78 -16.70
C GLU A 98 10.09 1.88 -15.80
N ASN A 99 10.30 1.76 -14.49
CA ASN A 99 9.23 1.86 -13.52
C ASN A 99 8.87 3.34 -13.34
N PHE A 100 7.57 3.63 -13.25
CA PHE A 100 7.00 4.96 -12.99
C PHE A 100 7.12 5.98 -14.13
N GLU A 101 7.52 5.53 -15.32
CA GLU A 101 7.53 6.36 -16.53
C GLU A 101 6.30 6.04 -17.39
N ASP A 102 5.58 7.09 -17.80
CA ASP A 102 4.38 6.95 -18.62
C ASP A 102 4.71 6.82 -20.13
N GLU A 103 5.89 7.27 -20.55
CA GLU A 103 6.33 7.30 -21.97
C GLU A 103 6.24 5.97 -22.73
N PRO A 104 6.58 4.82 -22.13
CA PRO A 104 6.49 3.55 -22.84
C PRO A 104 5.06 3.12 -23.20
N LEU A 105 4.03 3.68 -22.53
CA LEU A 105 2.62 3.28 -22.70
C LEU A 105 1.74 4.41 -23.25
N TRP A 106 2.11 5.67 -23.01
CA TRP A 106 1.32 6.83 -23.35
C TRP A 106 2.07 7.74 -24.33
N HIS A 107 1.34 8.29 -25.29
CA HIS A 107 1.85 9.41 -26.06
C HIS A 107 1.88 10.66 -25.17
N LEU A 108 3.07 11.16 -24.86
CA LEU A 108 3.20 12.41 -24.13
C LEU A 108 2.98 13.62 -25.05
N PRO A 109 2.47 14.73 -24.50
CA PRO A 109 2.44 15.99 -25.22
C PRO A 109 3.87 16.43 -25.53
N GLU A 110 4.10 16.95 -26.74
CA GLU A 110 5.34 17.63 -27.07
C GLU A 110 5.49 18.86 -26.17
N ILE A 111 6.39 18.78 -25.20
CA ILE A 111 6.82 19.96 -24.45
C ILE A 111 7.66 20.82 -25.38
N ASN A 112 7.04 21.84 -25.96
CA ASN A 112 7.79 22.93 -26.57
C ASN A 112 8.57 23.63 -25.45
N GLU A 113 9.83 23.27 -25.27
CA GLU A 113 10.78 24.05 -24.48
C GLU A 113 10.68 25.51 -24.98
N PRO A 114 10.36 26.49 -24.11
CA PRO A 114 10.29 27.87 -24.54
C PRO A 114 11.67 28.23 -25.09
N ASN A 115 11.70 28.52 -26.40
CA ASN A 115 12.88 28.95 -27.10
C ASN A 115 13.52 30.05 -26.25
N SER A 116 14.76 29.83 -25.80
CA SER A 116 15.49 30.76 -24.94
C SER A 116 15.92 31.99 -25.73
N THR A 117 14.95 32.75 -26.23
CA THR A 117 15.14 34.01 -26.91
C THR A 117 14.23 35.05 -26.26
N ALA A 118 14.85 35.83 -25.38
CA ALA A 118 14.49 37.21 -25.04
C ALA A 118 13.01 37.49 -24.71
N GLY A 119 12.58 37.10 -23.51
CA GLY A 119 11.37 37.61 -22.88
C GLY A 119 11.62 37.93 -21.41
N SER A 120 11.87 39.21 -21.12
CA SER A 120 12.00 39.78 -19.77
C SER A 120 10.94 39.23 -18.80
N VAL A 121 11.36 38.37 -17.86
CA VAL A 121 10.51 37.92 -16.76
C VAL A 121 10.37 39.07 -15.75
N ASN A 122 9.21 39.72 -15.74
CA ASN A 122 8.87 40.72 -14.74
C ASN A 122 8.82 40.05 -13.35
N ALA A 123 9.61 40.58 -12.40
CA ALA A 123 9.80 40.08 -11.03
C ALA A 123 8.58 40.21 -10.10
N ASN A 124 7.35 40.24 -10.62
CA ASN A 124 6.13 40.49 -9.84
C ASN A 124 4.99 39.50 -10.10
N LEU A 125 5.23 38.38 -10.78
CA LEU A 125 4.26 37.27 -10.86
C LEU A 125 4.62 36.16 -9.86
N ASP A 126 4.81 36.57 -8.61
CA ASP A 126 5.10 35.65 -7.50
C ASP A 126 3.78 35.09 -6.93
N ARG A 127 3.68 33.76 -6.99
CA ARG A 127 3.09 32.90 -5.95
C ARG A 127 1.62 32.48 -6.01
N ARG A 128 1.09 32.05 -7.16
CA ARG A 128 0.06 30.99 -7.18
C ARG A 128 0.26 30.00 -8.34
N PHE A 129 0.85 28.86 -7.96
CA PHE A 129 0.81 27.56 -8.62
C PHE A 129 1.42 27.44 -10.04
N SER A 130 2.74 27.25 -10.09
CA SER A 130 3.39 26.50 -11.16
C SER A 130 4.53 25.69 -10.56
N ILE A 131 4.40 24.37 -10.59
CA ILE A 131 5.45 23.43 -10.16
C ILE A 131 6.40 23.28 -11.36
N ILE A 132 7.47 24.09 -11.39
CA ILE A 132 8.59 23.86 -12.30
C ILE A 132 9.50 22.80 -11.63
N PRO A 133 9.83 21.69 -12.31
CA PRO A 133 10.63 20.63 -11.72
C PRO A 133 12.04 21.12 -11.41
N VAL A 134 12.56 20.62 -10.30
CA VAL A 134 13.82 20.97 -9.63
C VAL A 134 15.01 20.52 -10.48
N ALA A 135 15.27 21.18 -11.60
CA ALA A 135 16.44 20.90 -12.44
C ALA A 135 17.66 21.77 -12.12
N ASN A 136 17.54 22.78 -11.24
CA ASN A 136 18.67 23.67 -10.93
C ASN A 136 18.78 24.02 -9.45
N MET A 137 18.89 22.99 -8.60
CA MET A 137 19.29 23.17 -7.21
C MET A 137 20.80 22.92 -7.06
N ASN A 138 21.48 23.91 -6.47
CA ASN A 138 22.86 23.79 -5.98
C ASN A 138 23.05 22.45 -5.24
N LYS A 139 24.11 21.70 -5.60
CA LYS A 139 24.46 20.39 -5.02
C LYS A 139 24.59 20.40 -3.49
N ASN A 140 24.73 21.58 -2.87
CA ASN A 140 24.76 21.75 -1.42
C ASN A 140 23.38 21.78 -0.75
N LEU A 141 22.29 22.07 -1.47
CA LEU A 141 20.92 21.99 -0.94
C LEU A 141 20.27 20.62 -1.11
N GLN A 142 20.66 19.85 -2.13
CA GLN A 142 20.17 18.46 -2.27
C GLN A 142 20.58 17.58 -1.07
N ARG A 143 21.73 17.87 -0.43
CA ARG A 143 22.16 17.21 0.81
C ARG A 143 21.36 17.58 2.06
N ARG A 144 20.55 18.64 2.05
CA ARG A 144 19.71 19.05 3.20
C ARG A 144 18.29 18.50 3.16
N PHE A 145 17.85 17.95 2.03
CA PHE A 145 16.54 17.31 1.88
C PHE A 145 16.63 15.80 1.65
N SER A 146 17.78 15.17 1.89
CA SER A 146 17.86 13.72 2.08
C SER A 146 17.31 13.34 3.47
N VAL A 147 16.00 13.52 3.65
CA VAL A 147 15.25 12.68 4.57
C VAL A 147 15.04 11.39 3.79
N PHE A 148 15.41 10.26 4.39
CA PHE A 148 15.57 8.91 3.79
C PHE A 148 16.99 8.64 3.23
N PRO A 149 17.85 7.94 3.98
CA PRO A 149 18.99 7.26 3.37
C PRO A 149 18.47 6.06 2.57
N GLN A 150 19.25 5.69 1.55
CA GLN A 150 19.04 4.51 0.72
C GLN A 150 18.80 3.25 1.54
#